data_AF-A0A8B6EG24-F1
#
_entry.id   AF-A0A8B6EG24-F1
#
_cell.length_a   1.000
_cell.length_b   1.000
_cell.length_c   1.000
_cell.angle_alpha   90.00
_cell.angle_beta   90.00
_cell.angle_gamma   90.00
#
_symmetry.space_group_name_H-M   'P 1'
#
loop_
_entity.id
_entity.type
_entity.pdbx_description
1 polymer ?
#
loop_
_entity_poly.entity_id
_entity_poly.type
_entity_poly.pdbx_seq_one_letter_code
_entity_poly.pdbx_strand_id
1 'polypeptide(L)'
;MLDTFGSLTSQKSQEIVGKMIFLRTKLDPDLIVQYMTHIVSSHDPPHPIILKSMEDICFHPEKYPPSLYVGSFYDSVMLGLGVVARKLHDCGEKERSKNITSKINELLGLHDPWLYRKKRSIQTEVEQEEYDKKHVILLETLGNAAIDHSYEYIVSHINATNSPWIKRAGVHALRKYDTEVAAQEILKVYNTDDSEEVRHEASLFRLEAPSVDLREFWDPLMIGGSFGFIMSNYLA
;
A
#
# COMPACT_ATOMS: atom_id res chain seq x y z
N MET A 1 23.40 8.30 -11.88
CA MET A 1 23.30 7.31 -12.99
C MET A 1 21.88 6.76 -13.05
N LEU A 2 21.28 6.30 -11.94
CA LEU A 2 19.86 5.94 -11.89
C LEU A 2 18.91 7.10 -12.23
N ASP A 3 19.18 8.33 -11.76
CA ASP A 3 18.37 9.51 -12.15
C ASP A 3 18.40 9.78 -13.67
N THR A 4 19.50 9.41 -14.32
CA THR A 4 19.73 9.55 -15.76
C THR A 4 19.09 8.42 -16.57
N PHE A 5 18.82 7.27 -15.95
CA PHE A 5 18.11 6.14 -16.56
C PHE A 5 16.63 6.11 -16.20
N GLY A 6 16.22 6.69 -15.07
CA GLY A 6 14.82 6.91 -14.70
C GLY A 6 14.12 7.92 -15.61
N SER A 7 14.88 8.83 -16.24
CA SER A 7 14.37 9.71 -17.30
C SER A 7 14.23 9.01 -18.66
N LEU A 8 14.83 7.83 -18.84
CA LEU A 8 14.67 7.01 -20.03
C LEU A 8 13.45 6.10 -19.84
N THR A 9 12.27 6.66 -20.09
CA THR A 9 10.96 6.00 -19.97
C THR A 9 10.73 4.83 -20.95
N SER A 10 11.72 4.51 -21.81
CA SER A 10 11.56 3.45 -22.79
C SER A 10 11.52 2.06 -22.13
N GLN A 11 10.68 1.17 -22.67
CA GLN A 11 10.62 -0.23 -22.22
C GLN A 11 11.98 -0.92 -22.29
N LYS A 12 12.83 -0.58 -23.27
CA LYS A 12 14.16 -1.17 -23.43
C LYS A 12 15.12 -0.75 -22.33
N SER A 13 15.06 0.52 -21.92
CA SER A 13 15.85 1.03 -20.80
C SER A 13 15.41 0.37 -19.50
N GLN A 14 14.10 0.24 -19.28
CA GLN A 14 13.57 -0.47 -18.11
C GLN A 14 14.00 -1.94 -18.09
N GLU A 15 14.00 -2.62 -19.25
CA GLU A 15 14.46 -4.00 -19.36
C GLU A 15 15.92 -4.14 -18.95
N ILE A 16 16.81 -3.31 -19.50
CA ILE A 16 18.25 -3.37 -19.23
C ILE A 16 18.53 -3.07 -17.75
N VAL A 17 17.99 -1.95 -17.24
CA VAL A 17 18.20 -1.55 -15.84
C VAL A 17 17.58 -2.55 -14.88
N GLY A 18 16.36 -3.03 -15.17
CA GLY A 18 15.69 -4.06 -14.38
C GLY A 18 16.51 -5.34 -14.29
N LYS A 19 17.04 -5.84 -15.41
CA LYS A 19 17.97 -6.98 -15.41
C LYS A 19 19.24 -6.69 -14.60
N MET A 20 19.81 -5.49 -14.77
CA MET A 20 21.00 -5.08 -14.03
C MET A 20 20.76 -4.93 -12.53
N ILE A 21 19.54 -4.73 -12.05
CA ILE A 21 19.25 -4.58 -10.62
C ILE A 21 18.79 -5.92 -10.02
N PHE A 22 17.79 -6.55 -10.63
CA PHE A 22 17.10 -7.72 -10.08
C PHE A 22 17.77 -9.07 -10.39
N LEU A 23 18.67 -9.13 -11.37
CA LEU A 23 19.40 -10.38 -11.71
C LEU A 23 20.86 -10.39 -11.24
N ARG A 24 21.24 -9.47 -10.35
CA ARG A 24 22.58 -9.50 -9.73
C ARG A 24 22.69 -10.66 -8.74
N THR A 25 23.90 -11.22 -8.64
CA THR A 25 24.26 -12.23 -7.62
C THR A 25 24.06 -11.73 -6.19
N LYS A 26 24.23 -10.41 -5.97
CA LYS A 26 23.93 -9.75 -4.70
C LYS A 26 22.93 -8.62 -4.96
N LEU A 27 21.74 -8.77 -4.40
CA LEU A 27 20.70 -7.75 -4.44
C LEU A 27 21.03 -6.63 -3.46
N ASP A 28 20.72 -5.40 -3.89
CA ASP A 28 20.91 -4.18 -3.12
C ASP A 28 19.52 -3.59 -2.82
N PRO A 29 19.04 -3.69 -1.56
CA PRO A 29 17.69 -3.25 -1.19
C PRO A 29 17.46 -1.77 -1.49
N ASP A 30 18.44 -0.92 -1.22
CA ASP A 30 18.32 0.53 -1.40
C ASP A 30 18.23 0.88 -2.89
N LEU A 31 19.03 0.21 -3.72
CA LEU A 31 19.00 0.37 -5.16
C LEU A 31 17.65 -0.06 -5.77
N ILE A 32 17.11 -1.17 -5.27
CA ILE A 32 15.79 -1.67 -5.70
C ILE A 32 14.71 -0.66 -5.30
N VAL A 33 14.71 -0.17 -4.05
CA VAL A 33 13.72 0.81 -3.59
C VAL A 33 13.82 2.10 -4.39
N GLN A 34 15.02 2.62 -4.64
CA GLN A 34 15.21 3.81 -5.47
C GLN A 34 14.65 3.62 -6.89
N TYR A 35 14.96 2.49 -7.52
CA TYR A 35 14.42 2.17 -8.84
C TYR A 35 12.90 2.01 -8.82
N MET A 36 12.38 1.38 -7.78
CA MET A 36 10.95 1.21 -7.57
C MET A 36 10.23 2.55 -7.43
N THR A 37 10.80 3.52 -6.73
CA THR A 37 10.25 4.88 -6.64
C THR A 37 10.11 5.51 -8.03
N HIS A 38 11.08 5.33 -8.93
CA HIS A 38 10.96 5.82 -10.31
C HIS A 38 9.84 5.10 -11.08
N ILE A 39 9.71 3.79 -10.92
CA ILE A 39 8.64 2.98 -11.54
C ILE A 39 7.26 3.35 -11.00
N VAL A 40 7.15 3.66 -9.71
CA VAL A 40 5.87 4.09 -9.09
C VAL A 40 5.50 5.49 -9.55
N SER A 41 6.47 6.37 -9.84
CA SER A 41 6.23 7.71 -10.36
C SER A 41 5.97 7.80 -11.87
N SER A 42 6.25 6.76 -12.67
CA SER A 42 5.96 6.75 -14.11
C SER A 42 4.46 6.67 -14.41
N HIS A 43 4.00 7.10 -15.59
CA HIS A 43 2.60 6.88 -15.96
C HIS A 43 2.34 5.43 -16.42
N ASP A 44 3.31 4.84 -17.12
CA ASP A 44 3.17 3.50 -17.71
C ASP A 44 3.42 2.39 -16.69
N PRO A 45 2.81 1.20 -16.88
CA PRO A 45 3.13 0.03 -16.09
C PRO A 45 4.59 -0.40 -16.33
N PRO A 46 5.24 -0.98 -15.29
CA PRO A 46 6.61 -1.45 -15.43
C PRO A 46 6.75 -2.56 -16.46
N HIS A 47 7.95 -2.64 -17.05
CA HIS A 47 8.32 -3.77 -17.88
C HIS A 47 8.08 -5.13 -17.16
N PRO A 48 7.59 -6.18 -17.84
CA PRO A 48 7.16 -7.44 -17.23
C PRO A 48 8.17 -8.12 -16.30
N ILE A 49 9.47 -7.98 -16.55
CA ILE A 49 10.54 -8.52 -15.69
C ILE A 49 10.51 -7.86 -14.31
N ILE A 50 10.36 -6.52 -14.26
CA ILE A 50 10.33 -5.76 -13.01
C ILE A 50 9.08 -6.14 -12.23
N LEU A 51 7.93 -6.14 -12.91
CA LEU A 51 6.66 -6.56 -12.30
C LEU A 51 6.75 -7.97 -11.72
N LYS A 52 7.35 -8.91 -12.46
CA LYS A 52 7.54 -10.28 -11.95
C LYS A 52 8.46 -10.32 -10.73
N SER A 53 9.52 -9.52 -10.70
CA SER A 53 10.39 -9.42 -9.53
C SER A 53 9.67 -8.82 -8.32
N MET A 54 8.82 -7.81 -8.50
CA MET A 54 7.99 -7.27 -7.40
C MET A 54 7.02 -8.31 -6.86
N GLU A 55 6.29 -9.00 -7.75
CA GLU A 55 5.38 -10.08 -7.38
C GLU A 55 6.12 -11.19 -6.62
N ASP A 56 7.30 -11.59 -7.08
CA ASP A 56 8.08 -12.63 -6.42
C ASP A 56 8.63 -12.17 -5.06
N ILE A 57 9.07 -10.92 -4.90
CA ILE A 57 9.47 -10.37 -3.59
C ILE A 57 8.28 -10.36 -2.61
N CYS A 58 7.09 -9.97 -3.07
CA CYS A 58 5.93 -9.83 -2.19
C CYS A 58 5.25 -11.15 -1.85
N PHE A 59 5.18 -12.10 -2.81
CA PHE A 59 4.37 -13.32 -2.71
C PHE A 59 5.18 -14.62 -2.66
N HIS A 60 6.48 -14.54 -2.92
CA HIS A 60 7.38 -15.70 -2.94
C HIS A 60 8.67 -15.43 -2.13
N PRO A 61 8.55 -15.08 -0.84
CA PRO A 61 9.69 -14.66 -0.03
C PRO A 61 10.80 -15.72 0.04
N GLU A 62 10.46 -17.00 -0.12
CA GLU A 62 11.38 -18.13 -0.16
C GLU A 62 12.41 -18.07 -1.29
N LYS A 63 12.16 -17.28 -2.35
CA LYS A 63 13.09 -17.12 -3.49
C LYS A 63 14.25 -16.17 -3.19
N TYR A 64 14.17 -15.42 -2.09
CA TYR A 64 15.07 -14.31 -1.80
C TYR A 64 15.71 -14.47 -0.41
N PRO A 65 16.94 -13.96 -0.21
CA PRO A 65 17.60 -14.05 1.09
C PRO A 65 16.80 -13.30 2.17
N PRO A 66 16.73 -13.83 3.42
CA PRO A 66 16.03 -13.19 4.53
C PRO A 66 16.49 -11.75 4.81
N SER A 67 17.74 -11.43 4.49
CA SER A 67 18.30 -10.08 4.64
C SER A 67 17.56 -9.01 3.85
N LEU A 68 16.83 -9.35 2.79
CA LEU A 68 15.98 -8.41 2.07
C LEU A 68 14.72 -8.02 2.85
N TYR A 69 14.25 -8.86 3.76
CA TYR A 69 13.01 -8.63 4.50
C TYR A 69 13.24 -7.93 5.85
N VAL A 70 14.44 -7.39 6.05
CA VAL A 70 14.78 -6.59 7.23
C VAL A 70 14.46 -5.12 6.96
N GLY A 71 13.83 -4.45 7.92
CA GLY A 71 13.49 -3.03 7.79
C GLY A 71 12.24 -2.77 6.94
N SER A 72 12.23 -1.66 6.19
CA SER A 72 11.07 -1.19 5.41
C SER A 72 11.10 -1.59 3.93
N PHE A 73 12.06 -2.44 3.51
CA PHE A 73 12.21 -2.86 2.11
C PHE A 73 10.94 -3.55 1.59
N TYR A 74 10.49 -4.58 2.30
CA TYR A 74 9.29 -5.33 1.93
C TYR A 74 8.06 -4.41 1.86
N ASP A 75 7.90 -3.57 2.88
CA ASP A 75 6.80 -2.61 2.99
C ASP A 75 6.76 -1.69 1.75
N SER A 76 7.93 -1.17 1.33
CA SER A 76 8.06 -0.29 0.18
C SER A 76 7.69 -0.99 -1.13
N VAL A 77 8.13 -2.24 -1.33
CA VAL A 77 7.81 -3.01 -2.54
C VAL A 77 6.31 -3.37 -2.56
N MET A 78 5.74 -3.74 -1.42
CA MET A 78 4.32 -4.07 -1.28
C MET A 78 3.43 -2.86 -1.57
N LEU A 79 3.77 -1.68 -1.05
CA LEU A 79 3.04 -0.43 -1.34
C LEU A 79 3.15 -0.04 -2.82
N GLY A 80 4.34 -0.15 -3.39
CA GLY A 80 4.57 0.10 -4.81
C GLY A 80 3.80 -0.86 -5.72
N LEU A 81 3.64 -2.13 -5.30
CA LEU A 81 2.87 -3.13 -6.04
C LEU A 81 1.38 -2.75 -6.11
N GLY A 82 0.84 -2.11 -5.08
CA GLY A 82 -0.52 -1.54 -5.11
C GLY A 82 -0.67 -0.47 -6.19
N VAL A 83 0.27 0.48 -6.26
CA VAL A 83 0.27 1.51 -7.31
C VAL A 83 0.40 0.91 -8.71
N VAL A 84 1.27 -0.10 -8.87
CA VAL A 84 1.43 -0.81 -10.14
C VAL A 84 0.16 -1.57 -10.53
N ALA A 85 -0.54 -2.19 -9.57
CA ALA A 85 -1.83 -2.84 -9.83
C ALA A 85 -2.86 -1.84 -10.38
N ARG A 86 -2.90 -0.61 -9.85
CA ARG A 86 -3.74 0.47 -10.39
C ARG A 86 -3.35 0.83 -11.83
N LYS A 87 -2.07 1.02 -12.12
CA LYS A 87 -1.59 1.31 -13.49
C LYS A 87 -1.98 0.22 -14.49
N LEU A 88 -1.79 -1.05 -14.11
CA LEU A 88 -2.20 -2.18 -14.94
C LEU A 88 -3.69 -2.14 -15.24
N HIS A 89 -4.52 -1.87 -14.22
CA HIS A 89 -5.96 -1.72 -14.41
C HIS A 89 -6.30 -0.59 -15.39
N ASP A 90 -5.71 0.59 -15.19
CA ASP A 90 -5.98 1.79 -15.98
C ASP A 90 -5.48 1.64 -17.43
N CYS A 91 -4.42 0.87 -17.68
CA CYS A 91 -3.93 0.52 -19.02
C CYS A 91 -4.66 -0.68 -19.67
N GLY A 92 -5.69 -1.23 -19.02
CA GLY A 92 -6.51 -2.32 -19.56
C GLY A 92 -6.01 -3.74 -19.25
N GLU A 93 -4.90 -3.92 -18.54
CA GLU A 93 -4.42 -5.21 -18.00
C GLU A 93 -5.19 -5.62 -16.73
N LYS A 94 -6.53 -5.60 -16.80
CA LYS A 94 -7.43 -5.78 -15.66
C LYS A 94 -7.27 -7.12 -14.96
N GLU A 95 -7.09 -8.21 -15.71
CA GLU A 95 -6.89 -9.54 -15.13
C GLU A 95 -5.61 -9.62 -14.29
N ARG A 96 -4.51 -9.02 -14.76
CA ARG A 96 -3.26 -9.02 -14.00
C ARG A 96 -3.36 -8.17 -12.75
N SER A 97 -3.96 -6.98 -12.87
CA SER A 97 -4.27 -6.13 -11.71
C SER A 97 -5.08 -6.89 -10.67
N LYS A 98 -6.19 -7.52 -11.10
CA LYS A 98 -7.07 -8.33 -10.24
C LYS A 98 -6.35 -9.48 -9.55
N ASN A 99 -5.45 -10.18 -10.26
CA ASN A 99 -4.66 -11.27 -9.67
C ASN A 99 -3.72 -10.78 -8.57
N ILE A 100 -3.08 -9.63 -8.77
CA ILE A 100 -2.18 -9.03 -7.76
C ILE A 100 -2.97 -8.66 -6.51
N THR A 101 -4.07 -7.93 -6.68
CA THR A 101 -4.92 -7.49 -5.57
C THR A 101 -5.62 -8.64 -4.87
N SER A 102 -6.00 -9.70 -5.59
CA SER A 102 -6.57 -10.92 -4.98
C SER A 102 -5.57 -11.59 -4.03
N LYS A 103 -4.29 -11.67 -4.40
CA LYS A 103 -3.25 -12.19 -3.49
C LYS A 103 -3.06 -11.29 -2.27
N ILE A 104 -3.15 -9.97 -2.43
CA ILE A 104 -3.07 -9.03 -1.30
C ILE A 104 -4.29 -9.21 -0.38
N ASN A 105 -5.49 -9.38 -0.95
CA ASN A 105 -6.71 -9.69 -0.21
C ASN A 105 -6.58 -11.03 0.55
N GLU A 106 -5.96 -12.06 -0.03
CA GLU A 106 -5.66 -13.33 0.64
C GLU A 106 -4.70 -13.16 1.82
N LEU A 107 -3.68 -12.30 1.68
CA LEU A 107 -2.73 -11.99 2.76
C LEU A 107 -3.39 -11.19 3.89
N LEU A 108 -4.32 -10.31 3.57
CA LEU A 108 -5.07 -9.50 4.55
C LEU A 108 -6.16 -10.33 5.23
N GLY A 109 -6.89 -11.15 4.46
CA GLY A 109 -8.06 -11.89 4.90
C GLY A 109 -9.29 -10.99 5.12
N LEU A 110 -10.47 -11.58 5.26
CA LEU A 110 -11.62 -10.86 5.83
C LEU A 110 -11.47 -10.83 7.36
N HIS A 111 -11.75 -9.68 7.97
CA HIS A 111 -11.62 -9.55 9.41
C HIS A 111 -12.74 -10.30 10.14
N ASP A 112 -12.36 -11.24 11.00
CA ASP A 112 -13.25 -11.91 11.95
C ASP A 112 -12.92 -11.41 13.38
N PRO A 113 -13.83 -10.68 14.05
CA PRO A 113 -13.58 -10.14 15.39
C PRO A 113 -13.30 -11.20 16.46
N TRP A 114 -13.91 -12.38 16.36
CA TRP A 114 -13.70 -13.45 17.31
C TRP A 114 -12.32 -14.08 17.12
N LEU A 115 -11.94 -14.41 15.88
CA LEU A 115 -10.60 -14.93 15.58
C LEU A 115 -9.52 -13.91 15.94
N TYR A 116 -9.75 -12.64 15.65
CA TYR A 116 -8.85 -11.54 16.00
C TYR A 116 -8.62 -11.44 17.51
N ARG A 117 -9.70 -11.41 18.31
CA ARG A 117 -9.60 -11.37 19.79
C ARG A 117 -8.89 -12.60 20.35
N LYS A 118 -9.21 -13.79 19.84
CA LYS A 118 -8.56 -15.03 20.25
C LYS A 118 -7.07 -15.02 19.94
N LYS A 119 -6.69 -14.57 18.74
CA LYS A 119 -5.29 -14.45 18.34
C LYS A 119 -4.55 -13.46 19.24
N ARG A 120 -5.12 -12.28 19.47
CA ARG A 120 -4.52 -11.26 20.36
C ARG A 120 -4.33 -11.74 21.79
N SER A 121 -5.26 -12.53 22.35
CA SER A 121 -5.16 -13.00 23.74
C SER A 121 -3.96 -13.91 24.04
N ILE A 122 -3.33 -14.47 23.01
CA ILE A 122 -2.16 -15.36 23.14
C ILE A 122 -0.87 -14.76 22.58
N GLN A 123 -0.94 -13.56 22.00
CA GLN A 123 0.20 -12.86 21.42
C GLN A 123 0.82 -11.90 22.45
N THR A 124 2.14 -11.84 22.44
CA THR A 124 2.92 -10.79 23.09
C THR A 124 2.63 -9.43 22.45
N GLU A 125 2.97 -8.34 23.15
CA GLU A 125 2.81 -6.97 22.63
C GLU A 125 3.54 -6.76 21.30
N VAL A 126 4.78 -7.24 21.20
CA VAL A 126 5.59 -7.17 19.96
C VAL A 126 4.90 -7.91 18.81
N GLU A 127 4.34 -9.10 19.05
CA GLU A 127 3.61 -9.85 18.01
C GLU A 127 2.31 -9.16 17.60
N GLN A 128 1.68 -8.39 18.50
CA GLN A 128 0.50 -7.59 18.18
C GLN A 128 0.87 -6.36 17.35
N GLU A 129 1.98 -5.70 17.67
CA GLU A 129 2.51 -4.57 16.88
C GLU A 129 2.91 -5.01 15.47
N GLU A 130 3.64 -6.12 15.35
CA GLU A 130 4.01 -6.70 14.04
C GLU A 130 2.77 -7.08 13.22
N TYR A 131 1.74 -7.64 13.88
CA TYR A 131 0.46 -7.94 13.24
C TYR A 131 -0.22 -6.67 12.71
N ASP A 132 -0.34 -5.63 13.56
CA ASP A 132 -0.99 -4.38 13.21
C ASP A 132 -0.23 -3.68 12.08
N LYS A 133 1.11 -3.61 12.17
CA LYS A 133 1.98 -3.05 11.13
C LYS A 133 1.73 -3.75 9.79
N LYS A 134 1.71 -5.09 9.78
CA LYS A 134 1.45 -5.86 8.55
C LYS A 134 0.07 -5.52 7.95
N HIS A 135 -0.97 -5.40 8.77
CA HIS A 135 -2.32 -5.08 8.30
C HIS A 135 -2.42 -3.65 7.77
N VAL A 136 -1.75 -2.69 8.43
CA VAL A 136 -1.64 -1.31 7.95
C VAL A 136 -1.02 -1.29 6.55
N ILE A 137 0.13 -1.95 6.34
CA ILE A 137 0.78 -1.99 5.02
C ILE A 137 -0.14 -2.61 3.96
N LEU A 138 -0.82 -3.71 4.26
CA LEU A 138 -1.73 -4.35 3.31
C LEU A 138 -2.94 -3.47 2.96
N LEU A 139 -3.55 -2.81 3.95
CA LEU A 139 -4.65 -1.88 3.73
C LEU A 139 -4.24 -0.68 2.88
N GLU A 140 -3.09 -0.07 3.18
CA GLU A 140 -2.51 1.01 2.39
C GLU A 140 -2.20 0.58 0.95
N THR A 141 -1.65 -0.63 0.78
CA THR A 141 -1.43 -1.21 -0.55
C THR A 141 -2.73 -1.39 -1.33
N LEU A 142 -3.79 -1.86 -0.69
CA LEU A 142 -5.11 -1.98 -1.33
C LEU A 142 -5.74 -0.62 -1.63
N GLY A 143 -5.50 0.39 -0.78
CA GLY A 143 -5.85 1.78 -1.04
C GLY A 143 -5.13 2.34 -2.28
N ASN A 144 -3.83 2.10 -2.39
CA ASN A 144 -3.04 2.49 -3.57
C ASN A 144 -3.52 1.82 -4.85
N ALA A 145 -3.99 0.57 -4.77
CA ALA A 145 -4.57 -0.14 -5.89
C ALA A 145 -5.97 0.38 -6.25
N ALA A 146 -6.80 0.66 -5.23
CA ALA A 146 -8.18 1.16 -5.37
C ALA A 146 -8.99 0.40 -6.44
N ILE A 147 -9.06 -0.92 -6.31
CA ILE A 147 -9.82 -1.80 -7.20
C ILE A 147 -11.03 -2.34 -6.45
N ASP A 148 -12.24 -2.11 -6.95
CA ASP A 148 -13.53 -2.34 -6.26
C ASP A 148 -13.65 -3.66 -5.48
N HIS A 149 -13.17 -4.77 -6.03
CA HIS A 149 -13.22 -6.08 -5.35
C HIS A 149 -12.46 -6.16 -4.00
N SER A 150 -11.59 -5.20 -3.68
CA SER A 150 -10.88 -5.12 -2.41
C SER A 150 -11.62 -4.29 -1.35
N TYR A 151 -12.70 -3.60 -1.73
CA TYR A 151 -13.46 -2.70 -0.86
C TYR A 151 -13.98 -3.41 0.39
N GLU A 152 -14.59 -4.59 0.23
CA GLU A 152 -15.17 -5.35 1.36
C GLU A 152 -14.11 -5.78 2.39
N TYR A 153 -12.90 -6.10 1.92
CA TYR A 153 -11.78 -6.45 2.80
C TYR A 153 -11.37 -5.27 3.67
N ILE A 154 -11.28 -4.07 3.09
CA ILE A 154 -10.95 -2.84 3.81
C ILE A 154 -12.04 -2.52 4.84
N VAL A 155 -13.31 -2.50 4.43
CA VAL A 155 -14.44 -2.16 5.30
C VAL A 155 -14.61 -3.16 6.45
N SER A 156 -14.31 -4.44 6.23
CA SER A 156 -14.37 -5.45 7.30
C SER A 156 -13.41 -5.12 8.45
N HIS A 157 -12.23 -4.58 8.15
CA HIS A 157 -11.25 -4.19 9.17
C HIS A 157 -11.68 -2.94 9.93
N ILE A 158 -12.15 -1.90 9.22
CA ILE A 158 -12.61 -0.65 9.83
C ILE A 158 -13.70 -0.90 10.88
N ASN A 159 -14.71 -1.68 10.51
CA ASN A 159 -15.91 -1.84 11.32
C ASN A 159 -15.74 -2.76 12.54
N ALA A 160 -14.72 -3.62 12.54
CA ALA A 160 -14.76 -4.82 13.37
C ALA A 160 -13.45 -5.12 14.14
N THR A 161 -12.37 -4.41 13.84
CA THR A 161 -11.14 -4.43 14.65
C THR A 161 -11.23 -3.47 15.83
N ASN A 162 -10.46 -3.73 16.89
CA ASN A 162 -10.27 -2.78 17.99
C ASN A 162 -8.93 -2.03 17.90
N SER A 163 -8.10 -2.31 16.89
CA SER A 163 -6.85 -1.57 16.68
C SER A 163 -7.13 -0.22 15.99
N PRO A 164 -6.83 0.91 16.65
CA PRO A 164 -7.01 2.23 16.02
C PRO A 164 -6.10 2.38 14.79
N TRP A 165 -4.91 1.78 14.79
CA TRP A 165 -3.97 1.82 13.66
C TRP A 165 -4.55 1.19 12.41
N ILE A 166 -5.12 -0.02 12.54
CA ILE A 166 -5.75 -0.73 11.43
C ILE A 166 -6.96 0.06 10.91
N LYS A 167 -7.80 0.61 11.81
CA LYS A 167 -8.95 1.42 11.40
C LYS A 167 -8.53 2.65 10.61
N ARG A 168 -7.53 3.39 11.08
CA ARG A 168 -7.01 4.59 10.41
C ARG A 168 -6.48 4.27 9.02
N ALA A 169 -5.67 3.21 8.89
CA ALA A 169 -5.19 2.75 7.58
C ALA A 169 -6.35 2.36 6.65
N GLY A 170 -7.39 1.71 7.17
CA GLY A 170 -8.59 1.41 6.40
C GLY A 170 -9.32 2.66 5.91
N VAL A 171 -9.51 3.66 6.79
CA VAL A 171 -10.12 4.96 6.43
C VAL A 171 -9.29 5.69 5.37
N HIS A 172 -7.97 5.71 5.54
CA HIS A 172 -7.05 6.28 4.56
C HIS A 172 -7.11 5.55 3.21
N ALA A 173 -7.22 4.21 3.22
CA ALA A 173 -7.40 3.43 1.99
C ALA A 173 -8.74 3.74 1.30
N LEU A 174 -9.84 3.91 2.05
CA LEU A 174 -11.15 4.24 1.50
C LEU A 174 -11.18 5.58 0.76
N ARG A 175 -10.39 6.56 1.18
CA ARG A 175 -10.24 7.87 0.49
C ARG A 175 -9.90 7.71 -1.00
N LYS A 176 -9.18 6.65 -1.36
CA LYS A 176 -8.75 6.39 -2.74
C LYS A 176 -9.86 5.83 -3.64
N TYR A 177 -11.00 5.46 -3.07
CA TYR A 177 -12.18 5.00 -3.80
C TYR A 177 -13.11 6.19 -4.06
N ASP A 178 -13.22 6.60 -5.32
CA ASP A 178 -14.07 7.71 -5.75
C ASP A 178 -15.54 7.25 -5.89
N THR A 179 -16.15 6.89 -4.75
CA THR A 179 -17.54 6.41 -4.69
C THR A 179 -18.28 7.01 -3.51
N GLU A 180 -19.59 7.23 -3.67
CA GLU A 180 -20.45 7.72 -2.59
C GLU A 180 -20.45 6.75 -1.39
N VAL A 181 -20.40 5.45 -1.65
CA VAL A 181 -20.38 4.41 -0.60
C VAL A 181 -19.12 4.52 0.26
N ALA A 182 -17.94 4.74 -0.34
CA ALA A 182 -16.71 5.00 0.40
C ALA A 182 -16.81 6.25 1.27
N ALA A 183 -17.36 7.35 0.73
CA ALA A 183 -17.55 8.60 1.47
C ALA A 183 -18.53 8.43 2.65
N GLN A 184 -19.60 7.66 2.46
CA GLN A 184 -20.57 7.36 3.52
C GLN A 184 -19.95 6.53 4.65
N GLU A 185 -19.11 5.54 4.34
CA GLU A 185 -18.40 4.78 5.38
C GLU A 185 -17.39 5.65 6.15
N ILE A 186 -16.64 6.55 5.48
CA ILE A 186 -15.77 7.51 6.16
C ILE A 186 -16.59 8.42 7.10
N LEU A 187 -17.75 8.91 6.63
CA LEU A 187 -18.64 9.76 7.44
C LEU A 187 -19.21 9.01 8.65
N LYS A 188 -19.58 7.74 8.49
CA LYS A 188 -20.03 6.88 9.57
C LYS A 188 -18.95 6.73 10.63
N VAL A 189 -17.72 6.38 10.24
CA VAL A 189 -16.58 6.28 11.15
C VAL A 189 -16.35 7.58 11.93
N TYR A 190 -16.36 8.72 11.24
CA TYR A 190 -16.25 10.03 11.89
C TYR A 190 -17.31 10.27 12.98
N ASN A 191 -18.55 9.85 12.75
CA ASN A 191 -19.65 10.09 13.69
C ASN A 191 -19.76 9.05 14.81
N THR A 192 -19.32 7.81 14.57
CA THR A 192 -19.66 6.67 15.45
C THR A 192 -18.48 5.92 16.03
N ASP A 193 -17.24 6.11 15.55
CA ASP A 193 -16.10 5.38 16.11
C ASP A 193 -15.79 5.85 17.54
N ASP A 194 -15.41 4.93 18.42
CA ASP A 194 -15.10 5.23 19.82
C ASP A 194 -13.77 5.97 19.98
N SER A 195 -12.78 5.72 19.11
CA SER A 195 -11.45 6.35 19.16
C SER A 195 -11.47 7.75 18.56
N GLU A 196 -10.97 8.73 19.32
CA GLU A 196 -10.85 10.12 18.85
C GLU A 196 -9.87 10.25 17.70
N GLU A 197 -8.76 9.50 17.72
CA GLU A 197 -7.74 9.48 16.68
C GLU A 197 -8.30 8.94 15.36
N VAL A 198 -9.13 7.89 15.43
CA VAL A 198 -9.83 7.33 14.25
C VAL A 198 -10.85 8.33 13.71
N ARG A 199 -11.64 8.97 14.58
CA ARG A 199 -12.57 10.03 14.17
C ARG A 199 -11.83 11.22 13.54
N HIS A 200 -10.69 11.62 14.10
CA HIS A 200 -9.88 12.70 13.57
C HIS A 200 -9.37 12.39 12.16
N GLU A 201 -8.82 11.19 11.94
CA GLU A 201 -8.40 10.73 10.61
C GLU A 201 -9.55 10.81 9.59
N ALA A 202 -10.73 10.29 9.96
CA ALA A 202 -11.91 10.35 9.09
C ALA A 202 -12.37 11.80 8.81
N SER A 203 -12.17 12.72 9.75
CA SER A 203 -12.50 14.13 9.57
C SER A 203 -11.67 14.82 8.49
N LEU A 204 -10.41 14.41 8.32
CA LEU A 204 -9.51 14.95 7.31
C LEU A 204 -10.03 14.64 5.89
N PHE A 205 -10.54 13.42 5.68
CA PHE A 205 -10.98 12.98 4.35
C PHE A 205 -12.44 13.27 4.06
N ARG A 206 -13.27 13.52 5.09
CA ARG A 206 -14.64 13.99 4.90
C ARG A 206 -14.69 15.29 4.08
N LEU A 207 -13.71 16.18 4.25
CA LEU A 207 -13.65 17.48 3.57
C LEU A 207 -13.18 17.38 2.11
N GLU A 208 -12.71 16.21 1.67
CA GLU A 208 -12.24 15.98 0.30
C GLU A 208 -13.33 15.42 -0.63
N ALA A 209 -14.52 15.10 -0.11
CA ALA A 209 -15.71 14.79 -0.92
C ALA A 209 -16.33 16.09 -1.49
N PRO A 210 -16.92 16.06 -2.69
CA PRO A 210 -16.57 16.96 -3.80
C PRO A 210 -17.11 18.40 -3.68
N SER A 211 -16.20 19.39 -3.65
CA SER A 211 -16.38 20.72 -4.30
C SER A 211 -15.11 21.60 -4.38
N VAL A 212 -13.88 21.06 -4.33
CA VAL A 212 -12.66 21.90 -4.36
C VAL A 212 -11.76 21.52 -5.52
N ASP A 213 -11.38 22.49 -6.34
CA ASP A 213 -10.47 22.34 -7.49
C ASP A 213 -9.05 22.01 -7.00
N LEU A 214 -8.68 20.73 -7.09
CA LEU A 214 -7.46 20.17 -6.51
C LEU A 214 -6.18 20.54 -7.26
N ARG A 215 -6.23 21.32 -8.36
CA ARG A 215 -5.01 21.73 -9.09
C ARG A 215 -4.08 22.63 -8.28
N GLU A 216 -4.54 23.17 -7.15
CA GLU A 216 -3.72 24.00 -6.25
C GLU A 216 -2.97 23.19 -5.17
N PHE A 217 -3.16 21.87 -5.06
CA PHE A 217 -2.58 21.04 -3.96
C PHE A 217 -1.59 19.95 -4.41
N TRP A 218 -1.23 19.88 -5.69
CA TRP A 218 -0.25 18.92 -6.21
C TRP A 218 1.19 19.43 -6.00
N ASP A 219 1.74 19.24 -4.79
CA ASP A 219 3.17 19.37 -4.54
C ASP A 219 3.84 17.97 -4.59
N PRO A 220 4.88 17.75 -5.44
CA PRO A 220 5.58 16.47 -5.58
C PRO A 220 6.20 15.89 -4.30
N LEU A 221 6.22 16.63 -3.19
CA LEU A 221 6.70 16.16 -1.89
C LEU A 221 5.80 15.11 -1.20
N MET A 222 4.52 15.01 -1.58
CA MET A 222 3.55 14.14 -0.90
C MET A 222 3.68 12.64 -1.24
N ILE A 223 4.51 12.29 -2.24
CA ILE A 223 4.84 10.88 -2.53
C ILE A 223 5.91 10.35 -1.55
N GLY A 224 6.69 11.24 -0.91
CA GLY A 224 7.66 10.89 0.14
C GLY A 224 7.22 11.26 1.56
N GLY A 225 6.25 12.17 1.72
CA GLY A 225 5.80 12.68 3.02
C GLY A 225 4.99 11.71 3.87
N SER A 226 4.30 10.74 3.26
CA SER A 226 3.47 9.76 3.97
C SER A 226 4.30 8.80 4.84
N PHE A 227 5.58 8.57 4.50
CA PHE A 227 6.49 7.74 5.31
C PHE A 227 7.12 8.52 6.48
N GLY A 228 7.48 9.78 6.27
CA GLY A 228 8.15 10.60 7.29
C GLY A 228 7.21 11.10 8.38
N PHE A 229 5.98 11.47 8.02
CA PHE A 229 5.02 12.04 8.97
C PHE A 229 4.33 10.99 9.85
N ILE A 230 4.18 9.76 9.36
CA ILE A 230 3.57 8.63 10.10
C ILE A 230 4.60 7.91 11.00
N MET A 231 5.90 8.06 10.79
CA MET A 231 6.91 7.51 11.71
C MET A 231 7.54 8.57 12.63
N SER A 232 7.67 9.84 12.22
CA SER A 232 8.30 10.87 13.07
C SER A 232 7.38 11.43 14.15
N ASN A 233 6.05 11.31 14.02
CA ASN A 233 5.07 11.73 15.03
C ASN A 233 4.56 10.58 15.92
N TYR A 234 5.05 9.35 15.74
CA TYR A 234 4.48 8.16 16.39
C TYR A 234 5.49 7.33 17.20
N LEU A 235 6.72 7.83 17.38
CA LEU A 235 7.75 7.28 18.28
C LEU A 235 8.40 8.34 19.18
N ALA A 236 7.69 9.44 19.46
CA ALA A 236 8.07 10.45 20.46
C ALA A 236 7.08 10.44 21.63
#